data_AF-A0A2S9GKD4-F1
#
_entry.id   AF-A0A2S9GKD4-F1
#
_cell.length_a   1.000
_cell.length_b   1.000
_cell.length_c   1.000
_cell.angle_alpha   90.00
_cell.angle_beta   90.00
_cell.angle_gamma   90.00
#
_symmetry.space_group_name_H-M   'P 1'
#
loop_
_entity.id
_entity.type
_entity.pdbx_description
1 polymer ?
#
loop_
_entity_poly.entity_id
_entity_poly.type
_entity_poly.pdbx_seq_one_letter_code
_entity_poly.pdbx_strand_id
1 'polypeptide(L)'
;ATELRESMMAVTRQLRRHRPDNGLTLSQMQLLGEISRAGVTTPAELGVRLHVRVQSLTDSLNELVARALIVRRPDETDRRRQLV
;
A
#
# COMPACT_ATOMS: atom_id res chain seq x y z
N ALA A 1 -10.59 27.81 -2.66
CA ALA A 1 -10.49 26.37 -2.30
C ALA A 1 -10.78 25.44 -3.47
N THR A 2 -11.77 25.74 -4.33
CA THR A 2 -12.13 24.91 -5.50
C THR A 2 -11.01 24.83 -6.56
N GLU A 3 -10.42 25.96 -6.95
CA GLU A 3 -9.34 25.99 -7.95
C GLU A 3 -8.11 25.16 -7.56
N LEU A 4 -7.72 25.20 -6.28
CA LEU A 4 -6.62 24.37 -5.76
C LEU A 4 -6.96 22.88 -5.89
N ARG A 5 -8.18 22.49 -5.51
CA ARG A 5 -8.65 21.10 -5.61
C ARG A 5 -8.64 20.61 -7.06
N GLU A 6 -9.14 21.43 -7.98
CA GLU A 6 -9.16 21.11 -9.42
C GLU A 6 -7.74 20.98 -9.98
N SER A 7 -6.86 21.92 -9.64
CA SER A 7 -5.45 21.90 -10.03
C SER A 7 -4.75 20.64 -9.50
N MET A 8 -4.95 20.28 -8.22
CA MET A 8 -4.40 19.06 -7.63
C MET A 8 -4.94 17.79 -8.30
N MET A 9 -6.23 17.75 -8.63
CA MET A 9 -6.85 16.59 -9.31
C MET A 9 -6.34 16.44 -10.74
N ALA A 10 -6.11 17.55 -11.46
CA ALA A 10 -5.51 17.54 -12.79
C ALA A 10 -4.09 16.97 -12.75
N VAL A 11 -3.25 17.47 -11.85
CA VAL A 11 -1.88 16.97 -11.65
C VAL A 11 -1.88 15.48 -11.27
N THR A 12 -2.71 15.07 -10.32
CA THR A 12 -2.81 13.67 -9.88
C THR A 12 -3.21 12.75 -11.05
N ARG A 13 -4.13 13.19 -11.91
CA ARG A 13 -4.58 12.43 -13.08
C ARG A 13 -3.46 12.32 -14.12
N GLN A 14 -2.72 13.39 -14.35
CA GLN A 14 -1.58 13.39 -15.27
C GLN A 14 -0.47 12.45 -14.77
N LEU A 15 -0.12 12.51 -13.49
CA LEU A 15 0.87 11.60 -12.88
C LEU A 15 0.44 10.13 -13.01
N ARG A 16 -0.85 9.83 -12.82
CA ARG A 16 -1.38 8.47 -13.02
C ARG A 16 -1.29 8.00 -14.47
N ARG A 17 -1.53 8.90 -15.44
CA ARG A 17 -1.48 8.59 -16.88
C ARG A 17 -0.07 8.32 -17.38
N HIS A 18 0.93 9.01 -16.83
CA HIS A 18 2.34 8.84 -17.20
C HIS A 18 3.09 7.83 -16.34
N ARG A 19 2.38 7.12 -15.48
CA ARG A 19 3.00 6.13 -14.60
C ARG A 19 3.61 4.99 -15.46
N PRO A 20 4.86 4.58 -15.22
CA PRO A 20 5.42 3.39 -15.85
C PRO A 20 4.58 2.15 -15.49
N ASP A 21 4.35 1.30 -16.48
CA ASP A 21 3.67 0.03 -16.28
C ASP A 21 4.62 -0.93 -15.55
N ASN A 22 4.36 -1.11 -14.26
CA ASN A 22 5.00 -2.12 -13.44
C ASN A 22 4.06 -3.27 -13.08
N GLY A 23 2.92 -3.36 -13.77
CA GLY A 23 1.89 -4.37 -13.54
C GLY A 23 1.25 -4.32 -12.16
N LEU A 24 1.45 -3.24 -11.38
CA LEU A 24 0.81 -3.03 -10.09
C LEU A 24 -0.42 -2.15 -10.26
N THR A 25 -1.48 -2.42 -9.48
CA THR A 25 -2.63 -1.55 -9.36
C THR A 25 -2.32 -0.35 -8.47
N LEU A 26 -3.06 0.75 -8.59
CA LEU A 26 -2.79 1.96 -7.82
C LEU A 26 -2.75 1.71 -6.30
N SER A 27 -3.66 0.88 -5.81
CA SER A 27 -3.73 0.49 -4.40
C SER A 27 -2.50 -0.32 -3.96
N GLN A 28 -2.01 -1.24 -4.78
CA GLN A 28 -0.80 -2.03 -4.47
C GLN A 28 0.44 -1.13 -4.34
N MET A 29 0.55 -0.09 -5.16
CA MET A 29 1.68 0.84 -5.08
C MET A 29 1.60 1.72 -3.84
N GLN A 30 0.40 2.20 -3.52
CA GLN A 30 0.18 2.99 -2.33
C GLN A 30 0.55 2.17 -1.08
N LEU A 31 0.10 0.91 -1.04
CA LEU A 31 0.43 -0.04 0.01
C LEU A 31 1.93 -0.29 0.10
N LEU A 32 2.61 -0.55 -1.02
CA LEU A 32 4.06 -0.73 -1.07
C LEU A 32 4.82 0.51 -0.54
N GLY A 33 4.33 1.71 -0.91
CA GLY A 33 4.87 2.97 -0.39
C GLY A 33 4.68 3.14 1.12
N GLU A 34 3.52 2.76 1.66
CA GLU A 34 3.26 2.82 3.11
C GLU A 34 4.10 1.82 3.90
N ILE A 35 4.33 0.62 3.36
CA ILE A 35 5.21 -0.40 3.95
C ILE A 35 6.64 0.13 3.97
N SER A 36 7.15 0.61 2.82
CA SER A 36 8.49 1.19 2.70
C SER A 36 8.72 2.34 3.68
N ARG A 37 7.71 3.19 3.94
CA ARG A 37 7.80 4.28 4.91
C ARG A 37 7.77 3.83 6.37
N ALA A 38 7.05 2.76 6.70
CA ALA A 38 6.97 2.26 8.07
C ALA A 38 8.12 1.32 8.45
N GLY A 39 8.82 0.75 7.46
CA GLY A 39 9.92 -0.19 7.70
C GLY A 39 9.43 -1.58 8.07
N VAL A 40 8.97 -1.76 9.30
CA VAL A 40 8.33 -3.01 9.78
C VAL A 40 6.95 -2.66 10.33
N THR A 41 5.90 -3.30 9.83
CA THR A 41 4.53 -3.02 10.25
C THR A 41 3.66 -4.28 10.17
N THR A 42 2.40 -4.16 10.55
CA THR A 42 1.41 -5.24 10.44
C THR A 42 0.28 -4.87 9.47
N PRO A 43 -0.43 -5.84 8.89
CA PRO A 43 -1.65 -5.59 8.12
C PRO A 43 -2.71 -4.79 8.90
N ALA A 44 -2.76 -4.97 10.23
CA ALA A 44 -3.66 -4.23 11.11
C ALA A 44 -3.31 -2.73 11.15
N GLU A 45 -2.05 -2.40 11.38
CA GLU A 45 -1.55 -1.02 11.39
C GLU A 45 -1.69 -0.36 10.01
N LEU A 46 -1.43 -1.11 8.92
CA LEU A 46 -1.64 -0.64 7.56
C LEU A 46 -3.12 -0.32 7.30
N GLY A 47 -4.05 -1.16 7.78
CA GLY A 47 -5.49 -0.89 7.68
C GLY A 47 -5.88 0.42 8.37
N VAL A 48 -5.35 0.67 9.57
CA VAL A 48 -5.56 1.92 10.30
C VAL A 48 -5.00 3.11 9.53
N ARG A 49 -3.74 3.06 9.09
CA ARG A 49 -3.08 4.15 8.36
C ARG A 49 -3.76 4.48 7.04
N LEU A 50 -4.16 3.45 6.29
CA LEU A 50 -4.83 3.60 5.00
C LEU A 50 -6.34 3.84 5.11
N HIS A 51 -6.90 3.82 6.33
CA HIS A 51 -8.33 3.97 6.58
C HIS A 51 -9.18 2.93 5.81
N VAL A 52 -8.70 1.69 5.77
CA VAL A 52 -9.37 0.57 5.11
C VAL A 52 -9.47 -0.64 6.04
N ARG A 53 -10.38 -1.56 5.71
CA ARG A 53 -10.48 -2.83 6.42
C ARG A 53 -9.28 -3.72 6.11
N VAL A 54 -8.72 -4.39 7.12
CA VAL A 54 -7.55 -5.26 6.96
C VAL A 54 -7.78 -6.34 5.90
N GLN A 55 -9.00 -6.90 5.82
CA GLN A 55 -9.37 -7.93 4.85
C GLN A 55 -9.20 -7.45 3.40
N SER A 56 -9.41 -6.15 3.14
CA SER A 56 -9.25 -5.56 1.81
C SER A 56 -7.79 -5.49 1.34
N LEU A 57 -6.83 -5.61 2.26
CA LEU A 57 -5.41 -5.58 1.95
C LEU A 57 -4.87 -6.95 1.54
N THR A 58 -5.59 -8.03 1.83
CA THR A 58 -5.09 -9.42 1.71
C THR A 58 -4.58 -9.73 0.31
N ASP A 59 -5.37 -9.48 -0.72
CA ASP A 59 -5.00 -9.80 -2.11
C ASP A 59 -3.81 -8.95 -2.59
N SER A 60 -3.80 -7.66 -2.22
CA SER A 60 -2.70 -6.77 -2.55
C SER A 60 -1.41 -7.19 -1.87
N LEU A 61 -1.44 -7.53 -0.58
CA LEU A 61 -0.28 -8.03 0.13
C LEU A 61 0.17 -9.39 -0.44
N ASN A 62 -0.75 -10.25 -0.89
CA ASN A 62 -0.39 -11.55 -1.46
C ASN A 62 0.34 -11.36 -2.80
N GLU A 63 -0.18 -10.48 -3.65
CA GLU A 63 0.45 -10.14 -4.92
C GLU A 63 1.85 -9.53 -4.74
N LEU A 64 2.01 -8.63 -3.77
CA LEU A 64 3.32 -8.04 -3.48
C LEU A 64 4.34 -9.07 -2.97
N VAL A 65 3.91 -10.06 -2.18
CA VAL A 65 4.77 -11.19 -1.77
C VAL A 65 5.09 -12.10 -2.96
N ALA A 66 4.10 -12.43 -3.80
CA ALA A 66 4.30 -13.28 -4.97
C ALA A 66 5.32 -12.69 -5.96
N ARG A 67 5.39 -11.36 -6.02
CA ARG A 67 6.38 -10.61 -6.82
C ARG A 67 7.70 -10.34 -6.09
N ALA A 68 7.88 -10.86 -4.88
CA ALA A 68 9.06 -10.65 -4.03
C ALA A 68 9.35 -9.16 -3.73
N LEU A 69 8.32 -8.31 -3.72
CA LEU A 69 8.45 -6.88 -3.40
C LEU A 69 8.38 -6.60 -1.89
N ILE A 70 7.79 -7.52 -1.12
CA ILE A 70 7.75 -7.51 0.34
C ILE A 70 7.96 -8.94 0.86
N VAL A 71 8.31 -9.08 2.13
CA VAL A 71 8.44 -10.38 2.81
C VAL A 71 7.53 -10.39 4.03
N ARG A 72 6.87 -11.52 4.28
CA ARG A 72 6.12 -11.74 5.53
C ARG A 72 6.93 -12.61 6.48
N ARG A 73 6.93 -12.23 7.76
CA ARG A 73 7.47 -13.07 8.84
C ARG A 73 6.53 -13.07 10.04
N PRO A 74 6.45 -14.17 10.80
CA PRO A 74 5.75 -14.14 12.08
C PRO A 74 6.45 -13.16 13.04
N ASP A 75 5.66 -12.49 13.87
CA ASP A 75 6.19 -11.73 15.01
C ASP A 75 6.72 -12.71 16.08
N GLU A 76 7.90 -12.43 16.62
CA GLU A 76 8.55 -13.27 17.63
C GLU A 76 7.81 -13.22 18.98
N THR A 77 7.10 -12.12 19.24
CA THR A 77 6.37 -11.85 20.49
C THR A 77 4.94 -12.38 20.45
N ASP A 78 4.27 -12.29 19.30
CA ASP A 78 2.95 -12.87 19.05
C ASP A 78 2.89 -13.49 17.65
N ARG A 79 3.14 -14.79 17.55
CA ARG A 79 3.18 -15.52 16.26
C ARG A 79 1.87 -15.48 15.46
N ARG A 80 0.76 -15.01 16.04
CA ARG A 80 -0.50 -14.77 15.32
C ARG A 80 -0.43 -13.52 14.45
N ARG A 81 0.52 -12.62 14.73
CA ARG A 81 0.77 -11.41 13.93
C ARG A 81 1.78 -11.72 12.83
N GLN A 82 1.52 -11.13 11.67
CA GLN A 82 2.41 -11.16 10.52
C GLN A 82 3.01 -9.77 10.34
N LEU A 83 4.33 -9.71 10.32
CA LEU A 83 5.11 -8.52 10.04
C LEU A 83 5.39 -8.46 8.54
N VAL A 84 5.23 -7.27 7.97
CA VAL A 84 5.49 -6.91 6.57
C VAL A 84 6.36 -5.66 6.49
#